data_AF-A0A941R0T2-F1
#
_entry.id   AF-A0A941R0T2-F1
#
_cell.length_a   1.000
_cell.length_b   1.000
_cell.length_c   1.000
_cell.angle_alpha   90.00
_cell.angle_beta   90.00
_cell.angle_gamma   90.00
#
_symmetry.space_group_name_H-M   'P 1'
#
loop_
_entity.id
_entity.type
_entity.pdbx_description
1 polymer ?
#
loop_
_entity_poly.entity_id
_entity_poly.type
_entity_poly.pdbx_seq_one_letter_code
_entity_poly.pdbx_strand_id
1 'polypeptide(L)'
;MEFRETKEKSAQYCGMCGTKNGEERPVGKIIVQLKPTIYKGKQDLLCQTCFVLNNSEITRREGHLAEKKQLKWYQRLLKIGFISKKSNE
;
A
#
# COMPACT_ATOMS: atom_id res chain seq x y z
N MET A 1 20.82 26.29 -32.84
CA MET A 1 19.74 25.46 -32.27
C MET A 1 20.39 24.44 -31.36
N GLU A 2 20.49 24.74 -30.07
CA GLU A 2 20.96 23.77 -29.08
C GLU A 2 19.78 22.88 -28.70
N PHE A 3 19.86 21.61 -29.09
CA PHE A 3 18.93 20.57 -28.63
C PHE A 3 19.10 20.46 -27.11
N ARG A 4 18.17 21.04 -26.36
CA ARG A 4 18.02 20.77 -24.93
C ARG A 4 17.64 19.30 -24.79
N GLU A 5 18.62 18.44 -24.57
CA GLU A 5 18.42 17.12 -24.00
C GLU A 5 17.76 17.32 -22.62
N THR A 6 16.44 17.25 -22.57
CA THR A 6 15.72 16.99 -21.33
C THR A 6 16.12 15.57 -20.91
N LYS A 7 17.25 15.46 -20.20
CA LYS A 7 17.66 14.24 -19.50
C LYS A 7 16.47 13.81 -18.66
N GLU A 8 15.81 12.78 -19.17
CA GLU A 8 14.85 11.96 -18.48
C GLU A 8 15.50 11.59 -17.14
N LYS A 9 15.13 12.32 -16.08
CA LYS A 9 15.36 11.90 -14.69
C LYS A 9 14.40 10.74 -14.43
N SER A 10 14.52 9.68 -15.22
CA SER A 10 13.88 8.40 -14.96
C SER A 10 14.29 8.03 -13.54
N ALA A 11 13.29 7.88 -12.68
CA ALA A 11 13.47 7.84 -11.23
C ALA A 11 14.51 6.76 -10.85
N GLN A 12 15.76 7.20 -10.66
CA GLN A 12 16.87 6.29 -10.36
C GLN A 12 16.83 5.84 -8.92
N TYR A 13 15.93 6.36 -8.09
CA TYR A 13 15.93 6.17 -6.66
C TYR A 13 14.57 5.68 -6.17
N CYS A 14 14.61 4.80 -5.17
CA CYS A 14 13.43 4.35 -4.46
C CYS A 14 12.77 5.52 -3.72
N GLY A 15 11.49 5.81 -3.98
CA GLY A 15 10.74 6.89 -3.32
C GLY A 15 10.56 6.72 -1.81
N MET A 16 10.81 5.53 -1.25
CA MET A 16 10.68 5.27 0.19
C MET A 16 12.02 5.31 0.93
N CYS A 17 13.08 4.72 0.38
CA CYS A 17 14.37 4.56 1.06
C CYS A 17 15.56 5.19 0.32
N GLY A 18 15.34 5.80 -0.84
CA GLY A 18 16.37 6.50 -1.61
C GLY A 18 17.41 5.61 -2.28
N THR A 19 17.30 4.27 -2.22
CA THR A 19 18.26 3.37 -2.86
C THR A 19 18.24 3.50 -4.37
N LYS A 20 19.42 3.44 -4.99
CA LYS A 20 19.55 3.59 -6.44
C LYS A 20 19.19 2.31 -7.19
N ASN A 21 18.55 2.45 -8.36
CA ASN A 21 18.33 1.35 -9.28
C ASN A 21 19.68 0.84 -9.81
N GLY A 22 19.87 -0.47 -9.79
CA GLY A 22 21.14 -1.10 -10.18
C GLY A 22 22.20 -1.17 -9.08
N GLU A 23 21.92 -0.68 -7.87
CA GLU A 23 22.85 -0.76 -6.75
C GLU A 23 22.95 -2.21 -6.22
N GLU A 24 24.15 -2.70 -5.95
CA GLU A 24 24.34 -4.01 -5.34
C GLU A 24 24.13 -3.93 -3.83
N ARG A 25 23.20 -4.74 -3.31
CA ARG A 25 23.01 -4.85 -1.86
C ARG A 25 24.12 -5.73 -1.27
N PRO A 26 24.76 -5.31 -0.17
CA PRO A 26 25.85 -6.07 0.45
C PRO A 26 25.37 -7.44 0.96
N VAL A 27 24.08 -7.56 1.27
CA VAL A 27 23.45 -8.81 1.70
C VAL A 27 22.75 -9.44 0.50
N GLY A 28 23.18 -10.65 0.12
CA GLY A 28 22.52 -11.47 -0.89
C GLY A 28 22.96 -11.25 -2.34
N LYS A 29 23.88 -10.32 -2.63
CA LYS A 29 24.36 -10.00 -4.00
C LYS A 29 23.22 -9.73 -5.00
N ILE A 30 22.17 -9.08 -4.52
CA ILE A 30 20.99 -8.76 -5.33
C ILE A 30 21.16 -7.35 -5.88
N ILE A 31 20.96 -7.21 -7.19
CA ILE A 31 20.89 -5.91 -7.87
C ILE A 31 19.53 -5.30 -7.59
N VAL A 32 19.51 -4.10 -7.04
CA VAL A 32 18.27 -3.38 -6.72
C VAL A 32 17.51 -3.08 -7.99
N GLN A 33 16.29 -3.62 -8.09
CA GLN A 33 15.34 -3.29 -9.13
C GLN A 33 14.20 -2.46 -8.53
N LEU A 34 13.90 -1.33 -9.16
CA LEU A 34 12.78 -0.50 -8.78
C LEU A 34 11.51 -0.90 -9.56
N LYS A 35 10.40 -1.02 -8.85
CA LYS A 35 9.07 -1.35 -9.39
C LYS A 35 8.12 -0.16 -9.23
N PRO A 36 7.29 0.14 -10.24
CA PRO A 36 6.28 1.19 -10.14
C PRO A 36 5.17 0.81 -9.15
N THR A 37 4.77 1.76 -8.33
CA THR A 37 3.68 1.61 -7.36
C THR A 37 3.10 2.95 -6.97
N ILE A 38 1.98 2.92 -6.24
CA ILE A 38 1.38 4.12 -5.67
C ILE A 38 1.88 4.25 -4.23
N TYR A 39 2.74 5.23 -3.99
CA TYR A 39 3.24 5.56 -2.66
C TYR A 39 2.74 6.95 -2.27
N LYS A 40 2.10 7.07 -1.10
CA LYS A 40 1.50 8.34 -0.61
C LYS A 40 0.58 9.04 -1.63
N GLY A 41 -0.14 8.27 -2.45
CA GLY A 41 -1.09 8.80 -3.44
C GLY A 41 -0.46 9.35 -4.72
N LYS A 42 0.86 9.18 -4.92
CA LYS A 42 1.56 9.50 -6.17
C LYS A 42 2.18 8.26 -6.77
N GLN A 43 2.34 8.25 -8.10
CA GLN A 43 3.06 7.18 -8.78
C GLN A 43 4.56 7.36 -8.53
N ASP A 44 5.17 6.36 -7.91
CA ASP A 44 6.57 6.36 -7.50
C ASP A 44 7.21 5.01 -7.84
N LEU A 45 8.55 4.97 -7.81
CA LEU A 45 9.30 3.73 -8.00
C LEU A 45 9.85 3.27 -6.64
N LEU A 46 9.56 2.03 -6.23
CA LEU A 46 10.06 1.45 -4.98
C LEU A 46 10.95 0.23 -5.23
N CYS A 47 11.99 0.06 -4.43
CA CYS A 47 12.76 -1.19 -4.43
C CYS A 47 11.88 -2.35 -3.96
N GLN A 48 12.23 -3.58 -4.34
CA GLN A 48 11.44 -4.77 -4.04
C GLN A 48 11.04 -4.90 -2.55
N THR A 49 11.96 -4.59 -1.62
CA THR A 49 11.66 -4.63 -0.18
C THR A 49 10.62 -3.59 0.21
N CYS A 50 10.80 -2.33 -0.20
CA CYS A 50 9.86 -1.25 0.08
C CYS A 50 8.50 -1.47 -0.58
N PHE A 51 8.49 -2.09 -1.77
CA PHE A 51 7.26 -2.47 -2.46
C PHE A 51 6.45 -3.49 -1.65
N VAL A 52 7.10 -4.53 -1.13
CA VAL A 52 6.43 -5.53 -0.27
C VAL A 52 5.91 -4.89 1.01
N LEU A 53 6.70 -4.03 1.65
CA LEU A 53 6.28 -3.31 2.85
C LEU A 53 5.05 -2.43 2.59
N ASN A 54 5.07 -1.62 1.54
CA ASN A 54 3.95 -0.73 1.17
C ASN A 54 2.65 -1.52 0.97
N ASN A 55 2.70 -2.63 0.22
CA ASN A 55 1.52 -3.46 -0.01
C ASN A 55 1.04 -4.15 1.27
N SER A 56 1.94 -4.63 2.12
CA SER A 56 1.58 -5.26 3.39
C SER A 56 0.86 -4.29 4.34
N GLU A 57 1.29 -3.02 4.38
CA GLU A 57 0.62 -1.99 5.17
C GLU A 57 -0.78 -1.66 4.61
N ILE A 58 -0.92 -1.62 3.29
CA ILE A 58 -2.21 -1.42 2.62
C ILE A 58 -3.16 -2.56 2.98
N THR A 59 -2.74 -3.81 2.80
CA THR A 59 -3.56 -4.99 3.15
C THR A 59 -3.97 -4.99 4.62
N ARG A 60 -3.07 -4.58 5.53
CA ARG A 60 -3.39 -4.49 6.96
C ARG A 60 -4.47 -3.43 7.25
N ARG A 61 -4.38 -2.26 6.63
CA ARG A 61 -5.38 -1.18 6.78
C ARG A 61 -6.74 -1.61 6.25
N GLU A 62 -6.77 -2.26 5.09
CA GLU A 62 -8.00 -2.77 4.49
C GLU A 62 -8.64 -3.86 5.34
N GLY A 63 -7.85 -4.79 5.88
CA GLY A 63 -8.31 -5.83 6.80
C GLY A 63 -8.99 -5.25 8.06
N HIS A 64 -8.37 -4.26 8.71
CA HIS A 64 -8.99 -3.58 9.85
C HIS A 64 -10.29 -2.84 9.46
N LEU A 65 -10.38 -2.30 8.24
CA LEU A 65 -11.59 -1.63 7.77
C LEU A 65 -12.72 -2.66 7.54
N ALA A 66 -12.39 -3.82 6.98
CA ALA A 66 -13.32 -4.92 6.75
C ALA A 66 -13.86 -5.48 8.07
N GLU A 67 -12.99 -5.71 9.06
CA GLU A 67 -13.38 -6.18 10.40
C GLU A 67 -14.33 -5.20 11.09
N LYS A 68 -14.03 -3.89 11.04
CA LYS A 68 -14.93 -2.85 11.58
C LYS A 68 -16.29 -2.82 10.87
N LYS A 69 -16.33 -3.03 9.55
CA LYS A 69 -17.60 -3.11 8.79
C LYS A 69 -18.41 -4.34 9.19
N GLN A 70 -17.76 -5.49 9.34
CA GLN A 70 -18.39 -6.73 9.82
C GLN A 70 -18.98 -6.55 11.22
N LEU A 71 -18.21 -5.98 12.16
CA LEU A 71 -18.69 -5.70 13.52
C LEU A 71 -19.92 -4.78 13.54
N LYS A 72 -19.94 -3.72 12.72
CA LYS A 72 -21.11 -2.84 12.57
C LYS A 72 -22.32 -3.56 11.98
N TRP A 73 -22.10 -4.46 11.02
CA TRP A 73 -23.16 -5.26 10.42
C TRP A 73 -23.78 -6.23 11.44
N TYR A 74 -22.95 -6.95 12.21
CA TYR A 74 -23.41 -7.82 13.30
C TYR A 74 -24.19 -7.03 14.37
N GLN A 75 -23.72 -5.84 14.78
CA GLN A 75 -24.46 -4.99 15.72
C GLN A 75 -25.84 -4.56 15.20
N ARG A 76 -25.99 -4.32 13.89
CA ARG A 76 -27.30 -4.02 13.27
C ARG A 76 -28.24 -5.23 13.35
N LEU A 77 -27.76 -6.43 13.06
CA LEU A 77 -28.57 -7.64 13.15
C LEU A 77 -29.05 -7.92 14.59
N LEU A 78 -28.17 -7.76 15.57
CA LEU A 78 -28.53 -7.96 16.98
C LEU A 78 -29.58 -6.94 17.45
N LYS A 79 -29.52 -5.68 16.99
CA LYS A 79 -30.57 -4.68 17.27
C LYS A 79 -31.92 -5.05 16.66
N ILE A 80 -31.95 -5.60 15.45
CA ILE A 80 -33.19 -6.06 14.81
C ILE A 80 -33.81 -7.24 15.59
N GLY A 81 -32.97 -8.20 16.04
CA GLY A 81 -33.43 -9.32 16.88
C GLY A 81 -33.96 -8.89 18.26
N PHE A 82 -33.46 -7.80 18.81
CA PHE A 82 -33.94 -7.26 20.11
C PHE A 82 -35.29 -6.55 20.00
N ILE A 83 -35.58 -5.90 18.87
CA ILE A 83 -36.87 -5.24 18.62
C ILE A 83 -37.97 -6.29 18.43
N SER A 84 -37.68 -7.39 17.74
CA SER A 84 -38.68 -8.43 17.48
C SER A 84 -39.15 -9.21 18.71
N LYS A 85 -38.37 -9.21 19.81
CA LYS A 85 -38.76 -9.87 21.08
C LYS A 85 -39.63 -9.00 21.99
N LYS A 86 -39.73 -7.70 21.76
CA LYS A 86 -40.46 -6.77 22.65
C LYS A 86 -41.92 -6.51 22.21
N SER A 87 -42.35 -7.05 21.07
CA SER A 87 -43.70 -6.88 20.53
C SER A 87 -44.60 -8.11 20.67
N ASN A 88 -44.23 -9.08 21.51
CA ASN A 88 -44.99 -10.32 21.70
C ASN A 88 -45.27 -10.56 23.19
N GLU A 89 -45.79 -9.53 23.86
CA GLU A 89 -46.44 -9.59 25.17
C GLU A 89 -47.76 -8.81 25.11
#